data_AF-A0A2T0WAU1-F1
#
_entry.id   AF-A0A2T0WAU1-F1
#
_cell.length_a   1.000
_cell.length_b   1.000
_cell.length_c   1.000
_cell.angle_alpha   90.00
_cell.angle_beta   90.00
_cell.angle_gamma   90.00
#
_symmetry.space_group_name_H-M   'P 1'
#
loop_
_entity.id
_entity.type
_entity.pdbx_description
1 polymer ?
#
loop_
_entity_poly.entity_id
_entity_poly.type
_entity_poly.pdbx_seq_one_letter_code
_entity_poly.pdbx_strand_id
1 'polypeptide(L)'
;MEDVSPRQLNKIQKHISDKYEQKTSLFDQEDDIAVKQYVDDFFLRILPSQKLDIKTPQKFLRMVDMDTLQHSNAQEIDVEYHTWEKLNLTPLLLPIGFSSENAMLAATQVVSRAVYPVSELKNLRWIKGNSAVCELTGYKSKTDHVG
;
A
#
# COMPACT_ATOMS: atom_id res chain seq x y z
N MET A 1 -17.84 -33.44 -25.77
CA MET A 1 -17.59 -33.18 -24.34
C MET A 1 -17.35 -34.55 -23.72
N GLU A 2 -16.17 -35.11 -23.97
CA GLU A 2 -15.78 -36.41 -23.44
C GLU A 2 -14.81 -36.20 -22.28
N ASP A 3 -15.16 -36.83 -21.15
CA ASP A 3 -14.34 -37.15 -19.97
C ASP A 3 -13.49 -36.05 -19.33
N VAL A 4 -14.11 -34.93 -18.96
CA VAL A 4 -13.50 -34.02 -17.97
C VAL A 4 -13.95 -34.45 -16.57
N SER A 5 -13.01 -34.98 -15.77
CA SER A 5 -13.28 -35.37 -14.39
C SER A 5 -13.75 -34.17 -13.55
N PRO A 6 -14.62 -34.35 -12.54
CA PRO A 6 -15.00 -33.26 -11.62
C PRO A 6 -13.81 -32.51 -11.02
N ARG A 7 -12.65 -33.17 -10.86
CA ARG A 7 -11.40 -32.55 -10.42
C ARG A 7 -10.82 -31.60 -11.47
N GLN A 8 -10.86 -31.97 -12.75
CA GLN A 8 -10.38 -31.15 -13.85
C GLN A 8 -11.30 -29.95 -14.10
N LEU A 9 -12.61 -30.10 -13.93
CA LEU A 9 -13.56 -28.97 -14.00
C LEU A 9 -13.27 -27.90 -12.94
N ASN A 10 -13.02 -28.31 -11.69
CA ASN A 10 -12.64 -27.39 -10.62
C ASN A 10 -11.31 -26.70 -10.91
N LYS A 11 -10.34 -27.41 -11.51
CA LYS A 11 -9.08 -26.79 -11.97
C LYS A 11 -9.33 -25.76 -13.07
N ILE A 12 -10.12 -26.09 -14.10
CA ILE A 12 -10.45 -25.15 -15.19
C ILE A 12 -11.11 -23.88 -14.63
N GLN A 13 -12.09 -24.01 -13.72
CA GLN A 13 -12.76 -22.86 -13.09
C GLN A 13 -11.77 -21.98 -12.30
N LYS A 14 -10.88 -22.61 -11.52
CA LYS A 14 -9.87 -21.90 -10.73
C LYS A 14 -8.90 -21.15 -11.65
N HIS A 15 -8.40 -21.80 -12.69
CA HIS A 15 -7.46 -21.20 -13.64
C HIS A 15 -8.07 -20.04 -14.44
N ILE A 16 -9.34 -20.14 -14.84
CA ILE A 16 -10.06 -19.03 -15.49
C ILE A 16 -10.18 -17.84 -14.52
N SER A 17 -10.46 -18.10 -13.24
CA SER A 17 -10.55 -17.06 -12.21
C SER A 17 -9.19 -16.39 -11.97
N ASP A 18 -8.12 -17.18 -11.82
CA ASP A 18 -6.76 -16.68 -11.62
C ASP A 18 -6.24 -15.88 -12.83
N LYS A 19 -6.52 -16.34 -14.05
CA LYS A 19 -6.16 -15.65 -15.31
C LYS A 19 -6.90 -14.32 -15.48
N TYR A 20 -8.14 -14.23 -15.01
CA TYR A 20 -8.92 -12.98 -15.02
C TYR A 20 -8.45 -12.00 -13.92
N GLU A 21 -8.03 -12.51 -12.76
CA GLU A 21 -7.52 -11.71 -11.64
C GLU A 21 -6.06 -11.26 -11.79
N GLN A 22 -5.39 -11.60 -12.90
CA GLN A 22 -3.96 -11.35 -13.15
C GLN A 22 -3.05 -11.84 -12.01
N LYS A 23 -3.48 -12.89 -11.31
CA LYS A 23 -2.64 -13.54 -10.30
C LYS A 23 -1.59 -14.35 -11.04
N THR A 24 -0.38 -13.81 -11.14
CA THR A 24 0.77 -14.58 -11.62
C THR A 24 1.08 -15.64 -10.57
N SER A 25 0.72 -16.89 -10.84
CA SER A 25 1.10 -18.01 -9.99
C SER A 25 2.63 -18.14 -10.04
N LEU A 26 3.28 -18.01 -8.88
CA LEU A 26 4.74 -18.13 -8.73
C LEU A 26 5.26 -19.56 -8.96
N PHE A 27 4.35 -20.53 -9.10
CA PHE A 27 4.66 -21.91 -9.36
C PHE A 27 3.91 -22.36 -10.61
N ASP A 28 4.66 -22.85 -11.60
CA ASP A 28 4.11 -23.55 -12.75
C ASP A 28 3.52 -24.87 -12.25
N GLN A 29 2.21 -24.89 -12.00
CA GLN A 29 1.53 -26.15 -11.83
C GLN A 29 1.58 -26.87 -13.19
N GLU A 30 2.17 -28.06 -13.20
CA GLU A 30 2.11 -29.00 -14.32
C GLU A 30 0.65 -29.44 -14.52
N ASP A 31 -0.15 -28.58 -15.16
CA ASP A 31 -1.53 -28.91 -15.47
C ASP A 31 -1.64 -29.62 -16.81
N ASP A 32 -2.51 -30.63 -16.82
CA ASP A 32 -2.89 -31.42 -17.98
C ASP A 32 -3.12 -30.54 -19.22
N ILE A 33 -2.59 -30.96 -20.36
CA ILE A 33 -2.70 -30.26 -21.65
C ILE A 33 -4.17 -29.95 -21.98
N ALA A 34 -5.08 -30.88 -21.66
CA ALA A 34 -6.52 -30.72 -21.85
C ALA A 34 -7.10 -29.56 -21.00
N VAL A 35 -6.65 -29.39 -19.76
CA VAL A 35 -7.11 -28.31 -18.86
C VAL A 35 -6.70 -26.94 -19.43
N LYS A 36 -5.47 -26.80 -19.93
CA LYS A 36 -5.01 -25.55 -20.55
C LYS A 36 -5.80 -25.17 -21.80
N GLN A 37 -6.04 -26.14 -22.68
CA GLN A 37 -6.84 -25.92 -23.89
C GLN A 37 -8.26 -25.44 -23.57
N TYR A 38 -8.92 -26.08 -22.59
CA TYR A 38 -10.25 -25.65 -22.16
C TYR A 38 -10.24 -24.28 -21.48
N VAL A 39 -9.24 -23.98 -20.65
CA VAL A 39 -9.11 -22.65 -20.03
C VAL A 39 -9.01 -21.56 -21.11
N ASP A 40 -8.21 -21.77 -22.15
CA ASP A 40 -8.05 -20.79 -23.22
C ASP A 40 -9.33 -20.64 -24.07
N ASP A 41 -9.95 -21.74 -24.46
CA ASP A 41 -11.19 -21.75 -25.24
C ASP A 41 -12.35 -21.10 -24.49
N PHE A 42 -12.51 -21.41 -23.20
CA PHE A 42 -13.54 -20.79 -22.35
C PHE A 42 -13.21 -19.33 -22.05
N PHE A 43 -11.95 -18.97 -21.83
CA PHE A 43 -11.56 -17.58 -21.60
C PHE A 43 -11.85 -16.70 -22.81
N LEU A 44 -11.54 -17.17 -24.03
CA LEU A 44 -11.87 -16.46 -25.28
C LEU A 44 -13.38 -16.31 -25.51
N ARG A 45 -14.20 -17.27 -25.06
CA ARG A 45 -15.67 -17.18 -25.11
C ARG A 45 -16.26 -16.26 -24.04
N ILE A 46 -15.64 -16.16 -22.87
CA ILE A 46 -16.11 -15.33 -21.74
C ILE A 46 -15.76 -13.84 -21.95
N LEU A 47 -14.62 -13.53 -22.58
CA LEU A 47 -14.18 -12.16 -22.88
C LEU A 47 -15.25 -11.29 -23.58
N PRO A 48 -15.92 -11.73 -24.66
CA PRO A 48 -16.93 -10.91 -25.33
C PRO A 48 -18.28 -10.87 -24.61
N SER A 49 -18.54 -11.76 -23.64
CA SER A 49 -19.86 -11.92 -23.05
C SER A 49 -20.07 -11.17 -21.73
N GLN A 50 -19.01 -10.62 -21.09
CA GLN A 50 -19.05 -9.77 -19.88
C GLN A 50 -20.09 -10.22 -18.82
N LYS A 51 -20.28 -11.54 -18.68
CA LYS A 51 -21.43 -12.16 -17.99
C LYS A 51 -21.12 -12.67 -16.59
N LEU A 52 -19.96 -12.32 -16.03
CA LEU A 52 -19.58 -12.67 -14.68
C LEU A 52 -19.59 -11.41 -13.81
N ASP A 53 -20.51 -11.39 -12.85
CA ASP A 53 -20.60 -10.37 -11.79
C ASP A 53 -19.52 -10.62 -10.74
N ILE A 54 -18.27 -10.46 -11.16
CA ILE A 54 -17.10 -10.54 -10.28
C ILE A 54 -16.44 -9.17 -10.37
N LYS A 55 -16.48 -8.46 -9.24
CA LYS A 55 -16.01 -7.08 -9.11
C LYS A 55 -14.55 -7.01 -9.59
N THR A 56 -14.34 -6.36 -10.73
CA THR A 56 -13.07 -6.33 -11.46
C THR A 56 -11.91 -5.83 -10.58
N PRO A 57 -10.82 -6.59 -10.39
CA PRO A 57 -9.71 -6.20 -9.50
C PRO A 57 -8.87 -5.02 -10.06
N GLN A 58 -9.00 -4.71 -11.34
CA GLN A 58 -8.25 -3.61 -11.97
C GLN A 58 -8.75 -2.22 -11.58
N LYS A 59 -10.02 -2.08 -11.16
CA LYS A 59 -10.46 -0.86 -10.46
C LYS A 59 -10.03 -0.87 -8.99
N PHE A 60 -9.91 -2.02 -8.34
CA PHE A 60 -9.43 -2.10 -6.95
C PHE A 60 -7.96 -1.74 -6.76
N LEU A 61 -7.09 -1.94 -7.76
CA LEU A 61 -5.69 -1.52 -7.65
C LEU A 61 -5.49 0.02 -7.67
N ARG A 62 -6.51 0.79 -8.11
CA ARG A 62 -6.52 2.27 -7.99
C ARG A 62 -7.67 2.81 -7.16
N MET A 63 -8.51 1.95 -6.61
CA MET A 63 -9.53 2.34 -5.65
C MET A 63 -8.89 2.14 -4.30
N VAL A 64 -8.27 3.20 -3.81
CA VAL A 64 -7.96 3.30 -2.39
C VAL A 64 -9.31 3.17 -1.69
N ASP A 65 -9.52 2.04 -1.01
CA ASP A 65 -10.68 1.87 -0.17
C ASP A 65 -10.51 2.88 0.99
N MET A 66 -11.28 3.97 0.92
CA MET A 66 -11.25 5.06 1.89
C MET A 66 -11.55 4.57 3.30
N ASP A 67 -12.26 3.45 3.44
CA ASP A 67 -12.56 2.84 4.74
C ASP A 67 -11.39 2.00 5.28
N THR A 68 -10.42 1.64 4.42
CA THR A 68 -9.14 1.02 4.79
C THR A 68 -7.99 2.02 4.92
N LEU A 69 -8.17 3.29 4.53
CA LEU A 69 -7.25 4.35 4.91
C LEU A 69 -7.27 4.44 6.43
N GLN A 70 -6.22 3.95 7.06
CA GLN A 70 -6.01 4.16 8.48
C GLN A 70 -5.68 5.64 8.70
N HIS A 71 -6.73 6.45 8.81
CA HIS A 71 -6.69 7.86 9.20
C HIS A 71 -6.42 8.05 10.71
N SER A 72 -6.07 6.99 11.44
CA SER A 72 -5.95 7.07 12.90
C SER A 72 -4.91 8.09 13.34
N ASN A 73 -3.87 8.35 12.54
CA ASN A 73 -2.77 9.22 12.97
C ASN A 73 -2.74 10.57 12.26
N ALA A 74 -3.45 10.77 11.13
CA ALA A 74 -3.33 12.01 10.36
C ALA A 74 -3.87 13.21 11.16
N GLN A 75 -5.04 13.05 11.78
CA GLN A 75 -5.63 14.08 12.64
C GLN A 75 -4.77 14.36 13.89
N GLU A 76 -4.15 13.33 14.46
CA GLU A 76 -3.28 13.49 15.64
C GLU A 76 -1.96 14.19 15.26
N ILE A 77 -1.34 13.84 14.14
CA ILE A 77 -0.13 14.49 13.64
C ILE A 77 -0.38 15.97 13.33
N ASP A 78 -1.53 16.31 12.75
CA ASP A 78 -1.89 17.69 12.44
C ASP A 78 -2.03 18.54 13.72
N VAL A 79 -2.66 18.01 14.77
CA VAL A 79 -2.84 18.74 16.04
C VAL A 79 -1.50 19.00 16.72
N GLU A 80 -0.62 18.00 16.76
CA GLU A 80 0.70 18.11 17.38
C GLU A 80 1.62 19.03 16.57
N TYR A 81 1.62 18.92 15.24
CA TYR A 81 2.37 19.83 14.37
C TYR A 81 1.88 21.27 14.49
N HIS A 82 0.56 21.48 14.52
CA HIS A 82 0.00 22.80 14.71
C HIS A 82 0.35 23.41 16.08
N THR A 83 0.51 22.58 17.11
CA THR A 83 1.00 23.02 18.42
C THR A 83 2.47 23.44 18.35
N TRP A 84 3.31 22.68 17.63
CA TRP A 84 4.69 23.05 17.35
C TRP A 84 4.80 24.44 16.66
N GLU A 85 3.95 24.70 15.67
CA GLU A 85 3.86 25.99 14.98
C GLU A 85 3.40 27.11 15.92
N LYS A 86 2.33 26.90 16.69
CA LYS A 86 1.80 27.90 17.66
C LYS A 86 2.85 28.34 18.68
N LEU A 87 3.70 27.41 19.11
CA LEU A 87 4.79 27.67 20.03
C LEU A 87 6.01 28.33 19.36
N ASN A 88 6.00 28.50 18.04
CA ASN A 88 7.09 29.07 17.24
C ASN A 88 8.45 28.39 17.51
N LEU A 89 8.44 27.06 17.67
CA LEU A 89 9.64 26.31 18.06
C LEU A 89 10.72 26.32 16.96
N THR A 90 10.35 26.19 15.68
CA THR A 90 11.32 26.30 14.58
C THR A 90 12.01 27.68 14.56
N PRO A 91 11.29 28.81 14.56
CA PRO A 91 11.90 30.14 14.72
C PRO A 91 12.77 30.32 15.97
N LEU A 92 12.46 29.62 17.08
CA LEU A 92 13.26 29.68 18.30
C LEU A 92 14.57 28.87 18.21
N LEU A 93 14.58 27.77 17.44
CA LEU A 93 15.74 26.89 17.32
C LEU A 93 16.84 27.48 16.41
N LEU A 94 16.47 28.17 15.33
CA LEU A 94 17.44 28.72 14.36
C LEU A 94 18.45 29.68 15.00
N PRO A 95 18.05 30.68 15.82
CA PRO A 95 18.99 31.59 16.48
C PRO A 95 19.92 30.91 17.51
N ILE A 96 19.51 29.74 18.02
CA ILE A 96 20.29 28.95 19.00
C ILE A 96 21.39 28.12 18.29
N GLY A 97 21.43 28.14 16.96
CA GLY A 97 22.47 27.48 16.16
C GLY A 97 22.01 26.18 15.50
N PHE A 98 20.71 25.87 15.51
CA PHE A 98 20.18 24.78 14.70
C PHE A 98 20.21 25.16 13.22
N SER A 99 20.70 24.26 12.37
CA SER A 99 20.47 24.36 10.94
C SER A 99 18.98 24.16 10.63
N SER A 100 18.52 24.64 9.47
CA SER A 100 17.15 24.40 9.02
C SER A 100 16.81 22.90 9.01
N GLU A 101 17.73 22.06 8.51
CA GLU A 101 17.55 20.61 8.48
C GLU A 101 17.41 20.02 9.89
N ASN A 102 18.23 20.47 10.84
CA ASN A 102 18.16 20.01 12.23
C ASN A 102 16.88 20.46 12.93
N ALA A 103 16.40 21.67 12.63
CA ALA A 103 15.13 22.17 13.16
C ALA A 103 13.95 21.37 12.62
N MET A 104 13.97 21.01 11.33
CA MET A 104 12.95 20.15 10.71
C MET A 104 12.99 18.73 11.29
N LEU A 105 14.18 18.14 11.44
CA LEU A 105 14.35 16.83 12.09
C LEU A 105 13.86 16.87 13.54
N ALA A 106 14.13 17.94 14.29
CA ALA A 106 13.64 18.10 15.66
C ALA A 106 12.10 18.14 15.68
N ALA A 107 11.48 18.90 14.76
CA ALA A 107 10.04 18.92 14.61
C ALA A 107 9.47 17.52 14.33
N THR A 108 10.06 16.80 13.37
CA THR A 108 9.66 15.41 13.04
C THR A 108 9.74 14.52 14.27
N GLN A 109 10.86 14.54 15.00
CA GLN A 109 11.06 13.66 16.17
C GLN A 109 10.09 13.98 17.31
N VAL A 110 9.87 15.26 17.61
CA VAL A 110 8.99 15.70 18.69
C VAL A 110 7.53 15.39 18.38
N VAL A 111 7.06 15.78 17.18
CA VAL A 111 5.68 15.50 16.74
C VAL A 111 5.42 13.99 16.69
N SER A 112 6.36 13.21 16.14
CA SER A 112 6.22 11.75 16.07
C SER A 112 6.10 11.10 17.44
N ARG A 113 6.84 11.58 18.44
CA ARG A 113 6.77 11.08 19.81
C ARG A 113 5.52 11.48 20.55
N ALA A 114 4.99 12.67 20.26
CA ALA A 114 3.73 13.14 20.85
C ALA A 114 2.56 12.27 20.37
N VAL A 115 2.54 11.93 19.08
CA VAL A 115 1.53 11.04 18.47
C VAL A 115 1.74 9.58 18.85
N TYR A 116 2.99 9.09 18.79
CA TYR A 116 3.31 7.69 19.04
C TYR A 116 4.47 7.55 20.04
N PRO A 117 4.17 7.50 21.36
CA PRO A 117 5.20 7.44 22.39
C PRO A 117 5.89 6.07 22.44
N VAL A 118 7.06 5.96 21.82
CA VAL A 118 7.84 4.71 21.74
C VAL A 118 9.35 4.93 21.87
N SER A 119 10.11 3.83 21.91
CA SER A 119 11.58 3.87 21.86
C SER A 119 12.10 4.55 20.58
N GLU A 120 13.31 5.12 20.63
CA GLU A 120 13.93 5.83 19.49
C GLU A 120 13.92 4.99 18.20
N LEU A 121 14.30 3.71 18.31
CA LEU A 121 14.30 2.79 17.17
C LEU A 121 12.90 2.58 16.57
N LYS A 122 11.88 2.47 17.42
CA LYS A 122 10.48 2.32 16.97
C LYS A 122 9.98 3.63 16.36
N ASN A 123 10.38 4.78 16.92
CA ASN A 123 10.04 6.10 16.38
C ASN A 123 10.59 6.27 14.97
N LEU A 124 11.88 5.95 14.77
CA LEU A 124 12.51 5.99 13.44
C LEU A 124 11.85 5.05 12.43
N ARG A 125 11.45 3.85 12.86
CA ARG A 125 10.71 2.91 11.99
C ARG A 125 9.33 3.46 11.62
N TRP A 126 8.65 4.09 12.58
CA TRP A 126 7.35 4.71 12.36
C TRP A 126 7.44 5.90 11.41
N ILE A 127 8.40 6.82 11.62
CA ILE A 127 8.68 7.95 10.71
C ILE A 127 8.95 7.47 9.29
N LYS A 128 9.74 6.39 9.13
CA LYS A 128 10.02 5.81 7.80
C LYS A 128 8.79 5.21 7.12
N GLY A 129 7.85 4.68 7.90
CA GLY A 129 6.61 4.10 7.39
C GLY A 129 5.46 5.11 7.24
N ASN A 130 5.62 6.33 7.76
CA ASN A 130 4.59 7.35 7.79
C ASN A 130 5.08 8.62 7.10
N SER A 131 4.74 8.78 5.82
CA SER A 131 5.16 9.93 5.02
C SER A 131 4.53 11.25 5.46
N ALA A 132 3.36 11.22 6.13
CA ALA A 132 2.61 12.43 6.50
C ALA A 132 3.39 13.30 7.49
N VAL A 133 4.07 12.71 8.48
CA VAL A 133 4.86 13.50 9.45
C VAL A 133 6.07 14.16 8.79
N CYS A 134 6.72 13.47 7.84
CA CYS A 134 7.83 14.01 7.06
C CYS A 134 7.37 15.16 6.16
N GLU A 135 6.21 15.01 5.51
CA GLU A 135 5.63 16.05 4.66
C GLU A 135 5.27 17.31 5.45
N LEU A 136 4.58 17.18 6.58
CA LEU A 136 4.18 18.30 7.43
C LEU A 136 5.38 19.05 8.01
N THR A 137 6.38 18.32 8.49
CA THR A 137 7.60 18.92 9.06
C THR A 137 8.63 19.35 8.00
N GLY A 138 8.39 19.00 6.73
CA GLY A 138 9.30 19.20 5.61
C GLY A 138 10.59 18.36 5.65
N TYR A 139 10.71 17.42 6.58
CA TYR A 139 11.92 16.59 6.69
C TYR A 139 11.94 15.52 5.59
N LYS A 140 12.98 15.55 4.75
CA LYS A 140 13.20 14.53 3.72
C LYS A 140 13.93 13.33 4.32
N SER A 141 13.21 12.24 4.60
CA SER A 141 13.86 10.97 4.91
C SER A 141 14.60 10.46 3.68
N LYS A 142 15.89 10.10 3.81
CA LYS A 142 16.80 9.65 2.72
C LYS A 142 16.43 8.31 2.05
N THR A 143 15.16 7.96 1.93
CA THR A 143 14.69 6.72 1.29
C THR A 143 14.32 6.88 -0.18
N ASP A 144 14.28 8.10 -0.70
CA ASP A 144 14.02 8.34 -2.12
C ASP A 144 15.36 8.36 -2.86
N HIS A 145 15.94 7.17 -3.12
CA HIS A 145 16.89 6.85 -4.22
C HIS A 145 17.48 5.45 -3.99
N VAL A 146 16.66 4.41 -4.15
CA VAL A 146 17.14 3.10 -4.60
C VAL A 146 16.15 2.64 -5.67
N GLY A 147 16.45 3.04 -6.91
CA GLY A 147 15.88 2.48 -8.13
C GLY A 147 16.96 1.71 -8.87
#